data_AF-A0A523N233-F1
#
_entry.id   AF-A0A523N233-F1
#
_cell.length_a   1.000
_cell.length_b   1.000
_cell.length_c   1.000
_cell.angle_alpha   90.00
_cell.angle_beta   90.00
_cell.angle_gamma   90.00
#
_symmetry.space_group_name_H-M   'P 1'
#
loop_
_entity.id
_entity.type
_entity.pdbx_description
1 polymer ?
#
loop_
_entity_poly.entity_id
_entity_poly.type
_entity_poly.pdbx_seq_one_letter_code
_entity_poly.pdbx_strand_id
1 'polypeptide(L)' 'PEVLAQVLQGLKQNEISEPVRSPYGHHILKWTQKIPAGHRPLSEIKTDILNALLREKTLSEHQKMVAQMRQQADIKLFY' A
#
# COMPACT_ATOMS: atom_id res chain seq x y z
N PRO A 1 -8.38 -5.79 -3.76
CA PRO A 1 -8.28 -4.44 -4.40
C PRO A 1 -7.33 -4.39 -5.60
N GLU A 2 -6.21 -5.12 -5.55
CA GLU A 2 -5.22 -5.17 -6.65
C GLU A 2 -5.83 -5.61 -7.98
N VAL A 3 -6.70 -6.62 -7.97
CA VAL A 3 -7.41 -7.12 -9.18
C VAL A 3 -8.20 -6.00 -9.87
N LEU A 4 -8.84 -5.11 -9.11
CA LEU A 4 -9.61 -3.99 -9.66
C LEU A 4 -8.68 -2.95 -10.33
N ALA A 5 -7.53 -2.66 -9.70
CA ALA A 5 -6.54 -1.75 -10.24
C ALA A 5 -5.93 -2.28 -11.55
N GLN A 6 -5.73 -3.59 -11.67
CA GLN A 6 -5.19 -4.22 -12.87
C GLN A 6 -6.18 -4.16 -14.04
N VAL A 7 -7.47 -4.44 -13.80
CA VAL A 7 -8.51 -4.32 -14.84
C VAL A 7 -8.61 -2.88 -15.33
N LEU A 8 -8.58 -1.91 -14.41
CA LEU A 8 -8.61 -0.50 -14.72
C LEU A 8 -7.45 -0.09 -15.66
N GLN A 9 -6.23 -0.58 -15.48
CA GLN A 9 -5.09 -0.24 -16.36
C GLN A 9 -5.28 -0.67 -17.82
N GLY A 10 -6.11 -1.69 -18.09
CA GLY A 10 -6.41 -2.17 -19.43
C GLY A 10 -7.54 -1.41 -20.14
N LEU A 11 -8.34 -0.62 -19.41
CA LEU A 11 -9.48 0.11 -19.96
C LEU A 11 -9.04 1.42 -20.63
N LYS A 12 -9.72 1.80 -21.70
CA LYS A 12 -9.62 3.14 -22.28
C LYS A 12 -10.42 4.14 -21.43
N GLN A 13 -10.13 5.42 -21.63
CA GLN A 13 -10.90 6.47 -20.99
C GLN A 13 -12.38 6.37 -21.41
N ASN A 14 -13.27 6.48 -20.44
CA ASN A 14 -14.72 6.30 -20.50
C ASN A 14 -15.21 4.88 -20.81
N GLU A 15 -14.32 3.88 -20.85
CA GLU A 15 -14.70 2.48 -21.05
C GLU A 15 -15.22 1.86 -19.74
N ILE A 16 -16.18 0.94 -19.87
CA ILE A 16 -16.79 0.18 -18.78
C ILE A 16 -16.23 -1.24 -18.83
N SER A 17 -15.79 -1.75 -17.68
CA SER A 17 -15.27 -3.11 -17.55
C SER A 17 -16.37 -4.16 -17.58
N GLU A 18 -16.00 -5.39 -17.94
CA GLU A 18 -16.80 -6.56 -17.59
C GLU A 18 -16.89 -6.72 -16.06
N PRO A 19 -17.89 -7.47 -15.53
CA PRO A 19 -18.04 -7.70 -14.10
C PRO A 19 -16.80 -8.37 -13.49
N VAL A 20 -16.09 -7.68 -12.60
CA VAL A 20 -14.90 -8.17 -11.92
C VAL A 20 -15.28 -8.78 -10.58
N ARG A 21 -14.92 -10.04 -10.36
CA ARG A 21 -15.10 -10.71 -9.07
C ARG A 21 -13.98 -10.30 -8.10
N SER A 22 -14.36 -9.78 -6.94
CA SER A 22 -13.46 -9.48 -5.84
C SER A 22 -13.95 -10.16 -4.55
N PRO A 23 -13.15 -10.17 -3.46
CA PRO A 23 -13.59 -10.69 -2.17
C PRO A 23 -14.87 -10.03 -1.63
N TYR A 24 -15.22 -8.85 -2.14
CA TYR A 24 -16.42 -8.08 -1.76
C TYR A 24 -17.60 -8.28 -2.73
N GLY A 25 -17.52 -9.21 -3.68
CA GLY A 25 -18.57 -9.47 -4.68
C GLY A 25 -18.20 -9.00 -6.09
N HIS A 26 -19.20 -8.64 -6.90
CA HIS A 26 -19.01 -8.24 -8.30
C HIS A 26 -18.92 -6.71 -8.44
N HIS A 27 -17.91 -6.23 -9.16
CA HIS A 27 -17.66 -4.81 -9.40
C HIS A 27 -17.70 -4.52 -10.90
N ILE A 28 -18.44 -3.47 -11.30
CA ILE A 28 -18.41 -2.93 -12.66
C ILE A 28 -17.68 -1.58 -12.57
N LEU A 29 -16.60 -1.42 -13.33
CA LEU A 29 -15.71 -0.27 -13.22
C LEU A 29 -15.80 0.60 -14.47
N LYS A 30 -15.83 1.92 -14.32
CA LYS A 30 -15.75 2.86 -15.45
C LYS A 30 -14.54 3.77 -15.27
N TRP A 31 -13.65 3.81 -16.25
CA TRP A 31 -12.46 4.67 -16.18
C TRP A 31 -12.81 6.10 -16.58
N THR A 32 -13.08 6.99 -15.63
CA THR A 32 -13.54 8.37 -15.93
C THR A 32 -12.42 9.27 -16.46
N GLN A 33 -11.22 9.18 -15.89
CA GLN A 33 -10.11 10.07 -16.23
C GLN A 33 -8.76 9.39 -16.02
N LYS A 34 -7.85 9.52 -17.00
CA LYS A 34 -6.45 9.07 -16.87
C LYS A 34 -5.60 10.31 -16.60
N ILE A 35 -5.10 10.44 -15.38
CA ILE A 35 -4.13 11.47 -15.03
C ILE A 35 -2.75 10.93 -15.42
N PRO A 36 -2.00 11.60 -16.33
CA PRO A 36 -0.67 11.14 -16.70
C PRO A 36 0.27 11.20 -15.49
N ALA A 37 1.26 10.31 -15.46
CA ALA A 37 2.29 10.35 -14.44
C ALA A 37 3.03 11.70 -14.53
N GLY A 38 2.87 12.53 -13.51
CA GLY A 38 3.59 13.80 -13.38
C GLY A 38 4.93 13.60 -12.68
N HIS A 39 5.95 14.32 -13.12
CA HIS A 39 7.23 14.39 -12.42
C HIS A 39 7.12 15.45 -11.31
N ARG A 40 7.14 15.02 -10.05
CA ARG A 40 7.30 15.93 -8.91
C ARG A 40 8.78 16.08 -8.59
N PRO A 41 9.35 17.29 -8.60
CA PRO A 41 10.77 17.49 -8.32
C PRO A 41 11.09 17.12 -6.87
N LEU A 42 12.30 16.61 -6.64
CA LEU A 42 12.75 16.16 -5.32
C LEU A 42 12.63 17.25 -4.25
N SER A 43 12.84 18.53 -4.63
CA SER A 43 12.72 19.68 -3.73
C SER A 43 11.34 19.79 -3.07
N GLU A 44 10.27 19.40 -3.77
CA GLU A 44 8.89 19.50 -3.27
C GLU A 44 8.53 18.35 -2.34
N ILE A 45 9.10 17.16 -2.55
CA ILE A 45 8.72 15.92 -1.85
C ILE A 45 9.80 15.40 -0.87
N LYS A 46 10.91 16.12 -0.72
CA LYS A 46 12.05 15.72 0.13
C LYS A 46 11.62 15.40 1.56
N THR A 47 10.78 16.27 2.14
CA THR A 47 10.27 16.11 3.51
C THR A 47 9.41 14.86 3.64
N ASP A 48 8.53 14.59 2.66
CA ASP A 48 7.67 13.42 2.66
C ASP A 48 8.47 12.12 2.57
N ILE A 49 9.48 12.09 1.68
CA ILE A 49 10.40 10.96 1.53
C ILE A 49 11.15 10.73 2.84
N LEU A 50 11.72 11.79 3.44
CA LEU A 50 12.48 11.68 4.69
C LEU A 50 11.59 11.15 5.82
N ASN A 51 10.37 11.65 5.95
CA ASN A 51 9.40 11.17 6.93
C ASN A 51 9.02 9.70 6.69
N ALA A 52 8.85 9.28 5.43
CA ALA A 52 8.56 7.88 5.09
C ALA A 52 9.71 6.95 5.49
N LEU A 53 10.96 7.31 5.13
CA LEU A 53 12.15 6.55 5.49
C LEU A 53 12.36 6.48 7.01
N LEU A 54 12.11 7.59 7.72
CA LEU A 54 12.24 7.62 9.17
C LEU A 54 11.23 6.68 9.84
N ARG A 55 9.97 6.66 9.37
CA ARG A 55 8.95 5.73 9.88
C ARG A 55 9.34 4.28 9.64
N GLU A 56 9.80 3.95 8.44
CA GLU A 56 10.24 2.61 8.08
C GLU A 56 11.40 2.15 8.97
N LYS A 57 12.43 2.99 9.13
CA LYS A 57 13.58 2.69 9.98
C LYS A 57 13.18 2.52 11.44
N THR A 58 12.32 3.41 11.95
CA THR A 58 11.82 3.35 13.34
C THR A 58 11.06 2.06 13.59
N LEU A 59 10.18 1.67 12.65
CA LEU A 59 9.41 0.43 12.76
C LEU A 59 10.33 -0.81 12.77
N SER A 60 11.33 -0.83 11.90
CA SER A 60 12.30 -1.93 11.82
C SER A 60 13.13 -2.06 13.10
N GLU A 61 13.66 -0.95 13.63
CA GLU A 61 14.44 -0.98 14.87
C GLU A 61 13.55 -1.32 16.08
N HIS A 62 12.32 -0.81 16.13
CA HIS A 62 11.35 -1.19 17.16
C HIS A 62 11.05 -2.70 17.12
N GLN A 63 10.84 -3.28 15.93
CA GLN A 63 10.64 -4.72 15.78
C GLN A 63 11.85 -5.53 16.27
N LYS A 64 13.08 -5.09 15.97
CA LYS A 64 14.31 -5.72 16.47
C LYS A 64 14.40 -5.64 18.00
N MET A 65 14.12 -4.48 18.57
CA MET A 65 14.12 -4.27 20.02
C MET A 65 13.11 -5.19 20.72
N VAL A 66 11.87 -5.26 20.20
CA VAL A 66 10.84 -6.18 20.70
C VAL A 66 11.29 -7.64 20.58
N ALA A 67 11.93 -8.02 19.46
CA ALA A 67 12.45 -9.37 19.27
C ALA A 67 13.56 -9.73 20.28
N GLN A 68 14.47 -8.80 20.55
CA GLN A 68 15.53 -8.99 21.56
C GLN A 68 14.95 -9.12 22.97
N MET A 69 14.00 -8.25 23.34
CA MET A 69 13.33 -8.33 24.64
C MET A 69 12.57 -9.64 24.83
N ARG A 70 11.91 -10.14 23.77
CA ARG A 70 11.22 -11.43 23.80
C ARG A 70 12.18 -12.61 24.01
N GLN A 71 13.39 -12.56 23.47
CA GLN A 71 14.39 -13.63 23.69
C GLN A 71 14.91 -13.67 25.13
N GLN A 72 14.97 -12.52 25.79
CA GLN A 72 15.46 -12.40 27.17
C GLN A 72 14.36 -12.60 28.22
N ALA A 73 13.09 -12.63 27.81
CA ALA A 73 11.94 -12.74 28.70
C ALA A 73 11.41 -14.18 28.77
N ASP A 74 11.19 -14.71 29.98
CA ASP A 74 10.46 -15.96 30.21
C ASP A 74 8.94 -15.72 30.05
N ILE A 75 8.43 -15.80 28.82
CA ILE A 75 7.02 -15.58 28.50
C ILE A 75 6.25 -16.91 28.64
N LYS A 76 5.47 -17.06 29.71
CA LYS A 76 4.56 -18.20 29.91
C LYS A 76 3.14 -17.81 29.54
N LEU A 77 2.59 -18.46 28.51
CA LEU A 77 1.19 -18.35 28.12
C LEU A 77 0.41 -19.47 28.83
N PHE A 78 -0.48 -19.11 29.73
CA PHE A 78 -1.46 -20.03 30.30
C PHE A 78 -2.73 -19.97 29.42
N TYR A 79 -3.15 -21.13 28.90
CA TYR A 79 -4.45 -21.32 28.23
C TYR A 79 -5.34 -22.17 29.13
#